data_AF-A0A4Y7RQ20-F1
#
_entry.id   AF-A0A4Y7RQ20-F1
#
_cell.length_a   1.000
_cell.length_b   1.000
_cell.length_c   1.000
_cell.angle_alpha   90.00
_cell.angle_beta   90.00
_cell.angle_gamma   90.00
#
_symmetry.space_group_name_H-M   'P 1'
#
loop_
_entity.id
_entity.type
_entity.pdbx_description
1 polymer ?
#
loop_
_entity_poly.entity_id
_entity_poly.type
_entity_poly.pdbx_seq_one_letter_code
_entity_poly.pdbx_strand_id
1 'polypeptide(L)'
;MAALVDNELMQGLPGNVFEPNSVINRAQMAVLLSNLLNKELANPYPDRRITGTVSNIEPISGLIDLQEGASKFLTAECRYYLDGKKVEAAGIKNGDSVKLTLDDSGQVVLVQAARSSQGPGANQGQVYQGLVDNVFFIGSECWVVITCLDGTKITRSAPSSVMVNDPSGQMSLAGLSAGKYIEMMLEDNQITSINVLSTSTVKGKVTDVESSILTITSGGSRMELEVPGGVAVLKDNSAVSYDTIAVNNEVEVAVYGQKAIKIVILRDTSPEGTIEELDGGEITIRDVYGYINTYTLDEDVEVIIDGDSEGLGDLNEGDKVRLELNSRNYVTDIEVLDSNKSDLEGEIRDLDTTGTYGITIRNSDGDKFTYKVVEDVDVNKGSRQLDFDELETGDEVRLELDSDDWVDEIEVLDSDQSTEEGVISGLRTGSSPRLSLTNSDGDEERYEISDDVDCSKEGDSIDLEEIVIGSEAEIEIEDDEVVTIEITDDEDITIEGEIIDVRVSSERIQIEQSSGNQFTYYLEDGAILRDSDGDSIDLEDVEEGWDVELRLRDGQIYRLTEL
;
A
#
# COMPACT_ATOMS: atom_id res chain seq x y z
N MET A 1 5.65 -3.60 -88.36
CA MET A 1 4.25 -3.32 -87.98
C MET A 1 3.57 -4.50 -87.30
N ALA A 2 3.98 -5.76 -87.53
CA ALA A 2 3.50 -6.94 -86.79
C ALA A 2 3.46 -6.69 -85.27
N ALA A 3 4.59 -6.30 -84.67
CA ALA A 3 4.64 -5.99 -83.24
C ALA A 3 3.67 -4.89 -82.74
N LEU A 4 3.31 -3.89 -83.55
CA LEU A 4 2.38 -2.84 -83.11
C LEU A 4 0.92 -3.29 -83.14
N VAL A 5 0.57 -4.17 -84.08
CA VAL A 5 -0.78 -4.75 -84.20
C VAL A 5 -0.91 -5.93 -83.23
N ASP A 6 0.12 -6.75 -83.10
CA ASP A 6 0.18 -7.89 -82.17
C ASP A 6 0.08 -7.45 -80.70
N ASN A 7 0.66 -6.30 -80.35
CA ASN A 7 0.49 -5.67 -79.04
C ASN A 7 -0.74 -4.76 -78.96
N GLU A 8 -1.56 -4.72 -80.01
CA GLU A 8 -2.75 -3.88 -80.20
C GLU A 8 -2.52 -2.40 -79.77
N LEU A 9 -1.36 -1.85 -80.14
CA LEU A 9 -0.97 -0.47 -79.94
C LEU A 9 -1.55 0.46 -81.01
N MET A 10 -1.76 -0.06 -82.22
CA MET A 10 -2.49 0.58 -83.32
C MET A 10 -3.32 -0.45 -84.09
N GLN A 11 -4.48 -0.02 -84.59
CA GLN A 11 -5.26 -0.79 -85.57
C GLN A 11 -4.87 -0.36 -86.99
N GLY A 12 -4.75 -1.31 -87.92
CA GLY A 12 -4.46 -1.02 -89.32
C GLY A 12 -5.53 -0.14 -89.97
N LEU A 13 -5.21 0.49 -91.10
CA LEU A 13 -6.19 1.29 -91.84
C LEU A 13 -7.29 0.38 -92.43
N PRO A 14 -8.53 0.90 -92.59
CA PRO A 14 -9.62 0.15 -93.21
C PRO A 14 -9.19 -0.51 -94.53
N GLY A 15 -9.57 -1.78 -94.73
CA GLY A 15 -9.20 -2.55 -95.93
C GLY A 15 -7.85 -3.26 -95.86
N ASN A 16 -7.30 -3.49 -94.66
CA ASN A 16 -5.98 -4.12 -94.44
C ASN A 16 -4.85 -3.37 -95.18
N VAL A 17 -4.94 -2.04 -95.24
CA VAL A 17 -3.96 -1.20 -95.93
C VAL A 17 -2.83 -0.83 -94.97
N PHE A 18 -1.59 -1.04 -95.40
CA PHE A 18 -0.38 -0.62 -94.70
C PHE A 18 0.25 0.57 -95.43
N GLU A 19 0.29 1.75 -94.78
CA GLU A 19 0.93 2.95 -95.31
C GLU A 19 2.17 3.35 -94.48
N PRO A 20 3.33 2.69 -94.70
CA PRO A 20 4.53 2.93 -93.90
C PRO A 20 5.09 4.35 -93.98
N ASN A 21 4.79 5.07 -95.06
CA ASN A 21 5.29 6.42 -95.32
C ASN A 21 4.28 7.52 -94.96
N SER A 22 3.13 7.16 -94.37
CA SER A 22 2.11 8.12 -93.96
C SER A 22 2.55 8.85 -92.68
N VAL A 23 2.22 10.13 -92.59
CA VAL A 23 2.57 10.96 -91.43
C VAL A 23 1.63 10.65 -90.28
N ILE A 24 2.18 10.18 -89.15
CA ILE A 24 1.40 9.98 -87.92
C ILE A 24 1.01 11.35 -87.36
N ASN A 25 -0.29 11.62 -87.27
CA ASN A 25 -0.77 12.88 -86.70
C ASN A 25 -0.72 12.86 -85.16
N ARG A 26 -0.85 14.03 -84.54
CA ARG A 26 -0.76 14.17 -83.07
C ARG A 26 -1.78 13.33 -82.32
N ALA A 27 -2.97 13.11 -82.88
CA ALA A 27 -4.00 12.28 -82.25
C ALA A 27 -3.61 10.80 -82.30
N GLN A 28 -3.11 10.32 -83.45
CA GLN A 28 -2.62 8.95 -83.60
C GLN A 28 -1.41 8.69 -82.70
N MET A 29 -0.49 9.65 -82.57
CA MET A 29 0.65 9.57 -81.65
C MET A 29 0.21 9.55 -80.19
N ALA A 30 -0.80 10.36 -79.81
CA ALA A 30 -1.35 10.36 -78.45
C ALA A 30 -2.02 9.03 -78.10
N VAL A 31 -2.74 8.43 -79.05
CA VAL A 31 -3.34 7.08 -78.88
C VAL A 31 -2.25 6.02 -78.72
N LEU A 32 -1.21 6.06 -79.54
CA LEU A 32 -0.06 5.16 -79.42
C LEU A 32 0.59 5.25 -78.03
N LEU A 33 0.89 6.46 -77.57
CA LEU A 33 1.51 6.71 -76.26
C LEU A 33 0.58 6.28 -75.11
N SER A 34 -0.72 6.56 -75.22
CA SER A 34 -1.72 6.11 -74.24
C SER A 34 -1.77 4.58 -74.15
N ASN A 35 -1.77 3.89 -75.29
CA ASN A 35 -1.79 2.44 -75.33
C ASN A 35 -0.50 1.83 -74.77
N LEU A 36 0.67 2.43 -75.03
CA LEU A 36 1.94 2.01 -74.43
C LEU A 36 1.90 2.07 -72.89
N LEU A 37 1.30 3.12 -72.33
CA LEU A 37 1.18 3.30 -70.88
C LEU A 37 0.09 2.40 -70.26
N ASN A 38 -1.07 2.28 -70.90
CA ASN A 38 -2.20 1.51 -70.38
C ASN A 38 -1.93 0.00 -70.43
N LYS A 39 -1.15 -0.47 -71.40
CA LYS A 39 -0.72 -1.87 -71.55
C LYS A 39 0.59 -2.18 -70.83
N GLU A 40 1.12 -1.23 -70.05
CA GLU A 40 2.36 -1.39 -69.28
C GLU A 40 3.59 -1.73 -70.14
N LEU A 41 3.52 -1.45 -71.45
CA LEU A 41 4.62 -1.68 -72.39
C LEU A 41 5.70 -0.58 -72.30
N ALA A 42 5.40 0.53 -71.63
CA ALA A 42 6.34 1.55 -71.23
C ALA A 42 5.93 2.16 -69.89
N ASN A 43 6.91 2.35 -68.99
CA ASN A 43 6.73 3.10 -67.75
C ASN A 43 7.84 4.17 -67.64
N PRO A 44 7.65 5.35 -68.25
CA PRO A 44 8.70 6.36 -68.33
C PRO A 44 9.05 6.99 -66.98
N TYR A 45 8.19 6.84 -65.96
CA TYR A 45 8.38 7.38 -64.62
C TYR A 45 7.88 6.37 -63.57
N PRO A 46 8.63 5.28 -63.32
CA PRO A 46 8.18 4.21 -62.43
C PRO A 46 7.93 4.70 -61.01
N ASP A 47 8.74 5.62 -60.52
CA ASP A 47 8.64 6.17 -59.16
C ASP A 47 7.40 7.06 -58.95
N ARG A 48 6.68 7.39 -60.02
CA ARG A 48 5.44 8.20 -59.98
C ARG A 48 4.19 7.37 -60.20
N ARG A 49 4.31 6.06 -60.26
CA ARG A 49 3.17 5.15 -60.42
C ARG A 49 3.09 4.22 -59.22
N ILE A 50 1.96 4.27 -58.54
CA ILE A 50 1.66 3.38 -57.43
C ILE A 50 0.46 2.55 -57.81
N THR A 51 0.56 1.24 -57.62
CA THR A 51 -0.57 0.32 -57.78
C THR A 51 -0.92 -0.26 -56.42
N GLY A 52 -2.21 -0.45 -56.16
CA GLY A 52 -2.66 -1.09 -54.93
C GLY A 52 -4.17 -1.19 -54.86
N THR A 53 -4.67 -1.60 -53.70
CA THR A 53 -6.10 -1.69 -53.42
C THR A 53 -6.48 -0.59 -52.44
N VAL A 54 -7.53 0.17 -52.74
CA VAL A 54 -8.00 1.23 -51.85
C VAL A 54 -8.48 0.63 -50.53
N SER A 55 -7.86 1.03 -49.42
CA SER A 55 -8.33 0.71 -48.06
C SER A 55 -9.25 1.80 -47.52
N ASN A 56 -8.98 3.06 -47.87
CA ASN A 56 -9.81 4.21 -47.54
C ASN A 56 -9.63 5.31 -48.59
N ILE A 57 -10.66 6.11 -48.81
CA ILE A 57 -10.57 7.34 -49.60
C ILE A 57 -11.42 8.41 -48.93
N GLU A 58 -10.83 9.57 -48.70
CA GLU A 58 -11.48 10.73 -48.10
C GLU A 58 -11.48 11.89 -49.11
N PRO A 59 -12.56 12.02 -49.91
CA PRO A 59 -12.63 13.05 -50.95
C PRO A 59 -12.56 14.49 -50.43
N ILE A 60 -12.94 14.72 -49.16
CA ILE A 60 -12.99 16.06 -48.56
C ILE A 60 -11.61 16.49 -48.05
N SER A 61 -10.90 15.60 -47.35
CA SER A 61 -9.53 15.86 -46.86
C SER A 61 -8.49 15.66 -47.97
N GLY A 62 -8.88 15.08 -49.10
CA GLY A 62 -8.03 14.85 -50.25
C GLY A 62 -7.01 13.75 -49.98
N LEU A 63 -7.42 12.66 -49.30
CA LEU A 63 -6.52 11.57 -48.92
C LEU A 63 -6.98 10.24 -49.51
N ILE A 64 -6.04 9.42 -49.96
CA ILE A 64 -6.28 8.03 -50.38
C ILE A 64 -5.27 7.09 -49.71
N ASP A 65 -5.79 6.05 -49.07
CA ASP A 65 -5.03 5.00 -48.40
C ASP A 65 -5.11 3.71 -49.22
N LEU A 66 -3.98 3.01 -49.29
CA LEU A 66 -3.89 1.68 -49.89
C LEU A 66 -3.69 0.61 -48.80
N GLN A 67 -4.18 -0.61 -49.03
CA GLN A 67 -4.11 -1.73 -48.09
C GLN A 67 -2.67 -2.10 -47.65
N GLU A 68 -1.65 -1.77 -48.43
CA GLU A 68 -0.23 -1.98 -48.09
C GLU A 68 0.38 -0.82 -47.28
N GLY A 69 -0.45 0.05 -46.69
CA GLY A 69 -0.01 1.14 -45.80
C GLY A 69 0.48 2.41 -46.51
N ALA A 70 0.28 2.52 -47.82
CA ALA A 70 0.65 3.72 -48.58
C ALA A 70 -0.49 4.75 -48.58
N SER A 71 -0.30 5.85 -47.84
CA SER A 71 -1.19 7.02 -47.87
C SER A 71 -0.67 8.08 -48.82
N LYS A 72 -1.56 8.69 -49.62
CA LYS A 72 -1.23 9.78 -50.55
C LYS A 72 -2.27 10.89 -50.55
N PHE A 73 -1.81 12.12 -50.77
CA PHE A 73 -2.68 13.28 -50.98
C PHE A 73 -3.12 13.37 -52.44
N LEU A 74 -4.40 13.69 -52.65
CA LEU A 74 -5.05 13.97 -53.91
C LEU A 74 -4.95 15.47 -54.20
N THR A 75 -4.54 15.82 -55.41
CA THR A 75 -4.58 17.23 -55.86
C THR A 75 -6.03 17.70 -56.06
N ALA A 76 -6.27 19.02 -55.93
CA ALA A 76 -7.60 19.60 -56.16
C ALA A 76 -8.16 19.31 -57.58
N GLU A 77 -7.27 19.15 -58.56
CA GLU A 77 -7.61 18.85 -59.96
C GLU A 77 -7.45 17.36 -60.31
N CYS A 78 -7.43 16.48 -59.30
CA CYS A 78 -7.25 15.04 -59.50
C CYS A 78 -8.38 14.46 -60.37
N ARG A 79 -8.00 13.63 -61.34
CA ARG A 79 -8.94 12.99 -62.28
C ARG A 79 -9.19 11.54 -61.89
N TYR A 80 -10.45 11.12 -61.91
CA TYR A 80 -10.86 9.78 -61.52
C TYR A 80 -11.46 9.02 -62.69
N TYR A 81 -11.04 7.78 -62.88
CA TYR A 81 -11.57 6.87 -63.87
C TYR A 81 -11.87 5.51 -63.22
N LEU A 82 -13.04 4.95 -63.52
CA LEU A 82 -13.45 3.61 -63.12
C LEU A 82 -13.76 2.80 -64.37
N ASP A 83 -13.08 1.66 -64.56
CA ASP A 83 -13.23 0.79 -65.74
C ASP A 83 -13.12 1.57 -67.06
N GLY A 84 -12.19 2.54 -67.08
CA GLY A 84 -11.93 3.41 -68.23
C GLY A 84 -12.93 4.57 -68.44
N LYS A 85 -13.98 4.69 -67.62
CA LYS A 85 -14.95 5.80 -67.68
C LYS A 85 -14.62 6.85 -66.63
N LYS A 86 -14.72 8.14 -66.99
CA LYS A 86 -14.51 9.25 -66.05
C LYS A 86 -15.61 9.22 -64.98
N VAL A 87 -15.21 9.31 -63.71
CA VAL A 87 -16.09 9.39 -62.53
C VAL A 87 -15.69 10.56 -61.64
N GLU A 88 -16.50 10.85 -60.62
CA GLU A 88 -16.13 11.75 -59.52
C GLU A 88 -15.38 10.96 -58.43
N ALA A 89 -14.73 11.66 -57.49
CA ALA A 89 -13.97 11.04 -56.40
C ALA A 89 -14.80 10.01 -55.61
N ALA A 90 -16.07 10.33 -55.34
CA ALA A 90 -17.02 9.44 -54.66
C ALA A 90 -17.36 8.15 -55.45
N GLY A 91 -17.00 8.09 -56.74
CA GLY A 91 -17.17 6.90 -57.58
C GLY A 91 -16.13 5.81 -57.31
N ILE A 92 -15.00 6.15 -56.69
CA ILE A 92 -13.96 5.23 -56.26
C ILE A 92 -14.31 4.71 -54.87
N LYS A 93 -14.21 3.41 -54.66
CA LYS A 93 -14.61 2.73 -53.43
C LYS A 93 -13.47 1.89 -52.86
N ASN A 94 -13.55 1.59 -51.57
CA ASN A 94 -12.66 0.62 -50.93
C ASN A 94 -12.76 -0.73 -51.64
N GLY A 95 -11.62 -1.40 -51.83
CA GLY A 95 -11.53 -2.63 -52.60
C GLY A 95 -11.34 -2.44 -54.11
N ASP A 96 -11.53 -1.22 -54.65
CA ASP A 96 -11.16 -0.95 -56.04
C ASP A 96 -9.64 -1.10 -56.19
N SER A 97 -9.21 -1.84 -57.22
CA SER A 97 -7.80 -1.87 -57.59
C SER A 97 -7.47 -0.58 -58.34
N VAL A 98 -6.51 0.18 -57.83
CA VAL A 98 -6.16 1.50 -58.37
C VAL A 98 -4.73 1.54 -58.89
N LYS A 99 -4.56 2.31 -59.96
CA LYS A 99 -3.27 2.82 -60.45
C LYS A 99 -3.26 4.33 -60.26
N LEU A 100 -2.40 4.80 -59.37
CA LEU A 100 -2.21 6.20 -59.05
C LEU A 100 -1.06 6.77 -59.87
N THR A 101 -1.23 7.97 -60.41
CA THR A 101 -0.13 8.75 -61.00
C THR A 101 0.14 9.98 -60.15
N LEU A 102 1.41 10.16 -59.78
CA LEU A 102 1.88 11.28 -58.97
C LEU A 102 2.44 12.42 -59.83
N ASP A 103 2.32 13.66 -59.33
CA ASP A 103 3.03 14.82 -59.87
C ASP A 103 4.48 14.91 -59.35
N ASP A 104 5.18 16.02 -59.68
CA ASP A 104 6.55 16.29 -59.23
C ASP A 104 6.66 16.44 -57.70
N SER A 105 5.55 16.71 -56.99
CA SER A 105 5.49 16.88 -55.54
C SER A 105 5.10 15.59 -54.79
N GLY A 106 4.83 14.51 -55.53
CA GLY A 106 4.41 13.23 -54.95
C GLY A 106 2.92 13.16 -54.60
N GLN A 107 2.12 14.13 -55.03
CA GLN A 107 0.66 14.12 -54.88
C GLN A 107 -0.03 13.46 -56.08
N VAL A 108 -1.17 12.84 -55.84
CA VAL A 108 -1.93 12.08 -56.85
C VAL A 108 -2.71 13.04 -57.74
N VAL A 109 -2.44 12.97 -59.04
CA VAL A 109 -3.14 13.75 -60.10
C VAL A 109 -4.11 12.91 -60.93
N LEU A 110 -3.99 11.59 -60.88
CA LEU A 110 -4.84 10.65 -61.62
C LEU A 110 -5.04 9.36 -60.83
N VAL A 111 -6.29 8.96 -60.67
CA VAL A 111 -6.72 7.66 -60.13
C VAL A 111 -7.39 6.87 -61.24
N GLN A 112 -6.80 5.73 -61.62
CA GLN A 112 -7.41 4.77 -62.53
C GLN A 112 -7.79 3.52 -61.74
N ALA A 113 -9.07 3.38 -61.43
CA ALA A 113 -9.63 2.22 -60.77
C ALA A 113 -10.15 1.19 -61.80
N ALA A 114 -9.98 -0.08 -61.47
CA ALA A 114 -10.69 -1.20 -62.07
C ALA A 114 -11.54 -1.85 -60.98
N ARG A 115 -12.84 -2.00 -61.27
CA ARG A 115 -13.77 -2.71 -60.39
C ARG A 115 -14.02 -4.07 -61.00
N SER A 116 -13.40 -5.08 -60.42
CA SER A 116 -13.67 -6.45 -60.82
C SER A 116 -15.13 -6.78 -60.57
N SER A 117 -15.86 -7.24 -61.60
CA SER A 117 -17.16 -7.90 -61.45
C SER A 117 -17.05 -9.25 -60.72
N GLN A 118 -15.83 -9.67 -60.40
CA GLN A 118 -15.50 -10.63 -59.36
C GLN A 118 -14.37 -10.08 -58.48
N GLY A 119 -14.74 -9.38 -57.41
CA GLY A 119 -13.86 -9.04 -56.29
C GLY A 119 -14.47 -7.94 -55.40
N PRO A 120 -14.39 -8.04 -54.06
CA PRO A 120 -13.76 -9.11 -53.26
C PRO A 120 -14.75 -10.28 -53.06
N GLY A 121 -14.31 -11.36 -52.41
CA GLY A 121 -15.25 -12.36 -51.88
C GLY A 121 -16.38 -11.65 -51.12
N ALA A 122 -17.58 -12.25 -51.10
CA ALA A 122 -18.67 -11.82 -50.24
C ALA A 122 -18.11 -11.25 -48.94
N ASN A 123 -18.30 -9.95 -48.68
CA ASN A 123 -18.02 -9.38 -47.38
C ASN A 123 -18.89 -10.18 -46.41
N GLN A 124 -18.33 -11.21 -45.79
CA GLN A 124 -18.72 -11.52 -44.43
C GLN A 124 -18.38 -10.23 -43.69
N GLY A 125 -19.41 -9.51 -43.25
CA GLY A 125 -19.25 -8.14 -42.75
C GLY A 125 -18.06 -8.04 -41.80
N GLN A 126 -17.27 -6.98 -41.95
CA GLN A 126 -16.08 -6.82 -41.14
C GLN A 126 -16.52 -6.57 -39.71
N VAL A 127 -16.12 -7.45 -38.80
CA VAL A 127 -16.47 -7.36 -37.39
C VAL A 127 -15.32 -6.72 -36.63
N TYR A 128 -15.64 -5.73 -35.80
CA TYR A 128 -14.72 -5.12 -34.87
C TYR A 128 -15.28 -5.18 -33.45
N GLN A 129 -14.42 -5.38 -32.47
CA GLN A 129 -14.77 -5.34 -31.07
C GLN A 129 -13.93 -4.27 -30.35
N GLY A 130 -14.55 -3.49 -29.47
CA GLY A 130 -13.87 -2.41 -28.78
C GLY A 130 -14.71 -1.65 -27.77
N LEU A 131 -14.05 -0.84 -26.97
CA LEU A 131 -14.70 0.12 -26.07
C LEU A 131 -15.19 1.32 -26.87
N VAL A 132 -16.44 1.73 -26.64
CA VAL A 132 -16.97 2.97 -27.19
C VAL A 132 -16.29 4.16 -26.49
N ASP A 133 -15.50 4.90 -27.25
CA ASP A 133 -14.89 6.16 -26.79
C ASP A 133 -15.92 7.30 -26.86
N ASN A 134 -16.64 7.37 -27.98
CA ASN A 134 -17.56 8.46 -28.25
C ASN A 134 -18.63 8.07 -29.27
N VAL A 135 -19.81 8.69 -29.15
CA VAL A 135 -20.91 8.59 -30.10
C VAL A 135 -21.42 10.00 -30.36
N PHE A 136 -21.36 10.46 -31.62
CA PHE A 136 -21.78 11.81 -31.97
C PHE A 136 -22.56 11.83 -33.29
N PHE A 137 -23.31 12.90 -33.51
CA PHE A 137 -24.16 13.06 -34.69
C PHE A 137 -23.69 14.23 -35.54
N ILE A 138 -23.54 13.99 -36.84
CA ILE A 138 -23.31 15.04 -37.85
C ILE A 138 -24.51 15.01 -38.79
N GLY A 139 -25.41 15.98 -38.64
CA GLY A 139 -26.68 15.99 -39.36
C GLY A 139 -27.55 14.80 -38.96
N SER A 140 -27.92 13.95 -39.92
CA SER A 140 -28.72 12.73 -39.69
C SER A 140 -27.89 11.46 -39.51
N GLU A 141 -26.57 11.54 -39.66
CA GLU A 141 -25.66 10.40 -39.53
C GLU A 141 -25.05 10.34 -38.13
N CYS A 142 -25.03 9.15 -37.54
CA CYS A 142 -24.35 8.87 -36.29
C CYS A 142 -22.95 8.37 -36.59
N TRP A 143 -21.98 8.77 -35.77
CA TRP A 143 -20.59 8.32 -35.84
C TRP A 143 -20.23 7.68 -34.51
N VAL A 144 -19.72 6.45 -34.59
CA VAL A 144 -19.28 5.67 -33.44
C VAL A 144 -17.76 5.57 -33.50
N VAL A 145 -17.11 5.94 -32.40
CA VAL A 145 -15.67 5.81 -32.20
C VAL A 145 -15.44 4.71 -31.18
N ILE A 146 -14.67 3.69 -31.56
CA ILE A 146 -14.21 2.65 -30.64
C ILE A 146 -12.69 2.59 -30.57
N THR A 147 -12.18 2.14 -29.43
CA THR A 147 -10.81 1.66 -29.28
C THR A 147 -10.83 0.14 -29.14
N CYS A 148 -10.19 -0.56 -30.08
CA CYS A 148 -10.00 -2.00 -30.04
C CYS A 148 -8.95 -2.38 -28.98
N LEU A 149 -8.94 -3.65 -28.57
CA LEU A 149 -8.02 -4.15 -27.54
C LEU A 149 -6.54 -4.08 -27.93
N ASP A 150 -6.23 -4.02 -29.22
CA ASP A 150 -4.87 -3.78 -29.74
C ASP A 150 -4.48 -2.28 -29.75
N GLY A 151 -5.38 -1.41 -29.29
CA GLY A 151 -5.19 0.04 -29.26
C GLY A 151 -5.62 0.74 -30.55
N THR A 152 -6.04 -0.01 -31.59
CA THR A 152 -6.51 0.56 -32.84
C THR A 152 -7.79 1.35 -32.61
N LYS A 153 -7.80 2.62 -33.03
CA LYS A 153 -9.00 3.47 -33.01
C LYS A 153 -9.77 3.35 -34.32
N ILE A 154 -11.06 3.11 -34.22
CA ILE A 154 -11.95 2.95 -35.38
C ILE A 154 -13.12 3.91 -35.26
N THR A 155 -13.29 4.74 -36.30
CA THR A 155 -14.39 5.69 -36.41
C THR A 155 -15.22 5.34 -37.63
N ARG A 156 -16.51 5.00 -37.44
CA ARG A 156 -17.40 4.61 -38.54
C ARG A 156 -18.79 5.22 -38.39
N SER A 157 -19.42 5.51 -39.52
CA SER A 157 -20.78 6.03 -39.55
C SER A 157 -21.81 4.91 -39.48
N ALA A 158 -22.94 5.19 -38.84
CA ALA A 158 -24.09 4.33 -38.72
C ALA A 158 -25.35 5.10 -39.20
N PRO A 159 -26.10 4.54 -40.17
CA PRO A 159 -27.43 5.06 -40.51
C PRO A 159 -28.35 5.07 -39.27
N SER A 160 -29.25 6.06 -39.19
CA SER A 160 -30.18 6.19 -38.05
C SER A 160 -31.15 5.02 -37.87
N SER A 161 -31.27 4.15 -38.88
CA SER A 161 -32.06 2.91 -38.84
C SER A 161 -31.37 1.75 -38.12
N VAL A 162 -30.06 1.84 -37.85
CA VAL A 162 -29.34 0.80 -37.11
C VAL A 162 -29.82 0.80 -35.67
N MET A 163 -30.15 -0.40 -35.17
CA MET A 163 -30.49 -0.62 -33.77
C MET A 163 -29.30 -1.23 -33.04
N VAL A 164 -29.12 -0.83 -31.79
CA VAL A 164 -28.14 -1.39 -30.87
C VAL A 164 -28.80 -2.54 -30.12
N ASN A 165 -28.26 -3.74 -30.26
CA ASN A 165 -28.70 -4.92 -29.52
C ASN A 165 -27.98 -4.94 -28.18
N ASP A 166 -28.65 -4.52 -27.11
CA ASP A 166 -28.13 -4.61 -25.75
C ASP A 166 -28.78 -5.77 -25.00
N PRO A 167 -28.07 -6.46 -24.08
CA PRO A 167 -28.63 -7.53 -23.27
C PRO A 167 -29.92 -7.14 -22.51
N SER A 168 -30.09 -5.86 -22.19
CA SER A 168 -31.30 -5.32 -21.53
C SER A 168 -32.46 -5.02 -22.48
N GLY A 169 -32.22 -5.07 -23.80
CA GLY A 169 -33.20 -4.78 -24.84
C GLY A 169 -32.60 -4.00 -26.01
N GLN A 170 -33.32 -3.94 -27.14
CA GLN A 170 -32.89 -3.12 -28.26
C GLN A 170 -33.07 -1.63 -27.96
N MET A 171 -32.09 -0.82 -28.37
CA MET A 171 -32.14 0.63 -28.27
C MET A 171 -31.67 1.30 -29.58
N SER A 172 -31.94 2.60 -29.72
CA SER A 172 -31.40 3.39 -30.83
C SER A 172 -29.94 3.78 -30.58
N LEU A 173 -29.23 4.23 -31.62
CA LEU A 173 -27.85 4.72 -31.52
C LEU A 173 -27.65 5.84 -30.50
N ALA A 174 -28.68 6.64 -30.21
CA ALA A 174 -28.62 7.70 -29.20
C ALA A 174 -28.54 7.16 -27.75
N GLY A 175 -28.92 5.89 -27.53
CA GLY A 175 -28.78 5.23 -26.23
C GLY A 175 -27.41 4.60 -25.99
N LEU A 176 -26.57 4.50 -27.02
CA LEU A 176 -25.21 3.96 -26.88
C LEU A 176 -24.30 4.97 -26.20
N SER A 177 -23.81 4.63 -25.02
CA SER A 177 -22.92 5.49 -24.22
C SER A 177 -21.45 5.07 -24.34
N ALA A 178 -20.54 6.01 -24.08
CA ALA A 178 -19.12 5.70 -23.89
C ALA A 178 -18.90 4.67 -22.77
N GLY A 179 -17.81 3.91 -22.85
CA GLY A 179 -17.42 2.87 -21.89
C GLY A 179 -18.11 1.51 -22.09
N LYS A 180 -19.08 1.38 -23.00
CA LYS A 180 -19.66 0.08 -23.39
C LYS A 180 -18.68 -0.68 -24.27
N TYR A 181 -18.50 -1.97 -24.02
CA TYR A 181 -17.77 -2.86 -24.92
C TYR A 181 -18.75 -3.42 -25.97
N ILE A 182 -18.45 -3.21 -27.24
CA ILE A 182 -19.36 -3.57 -28.33
C ILE A 182 -18.66 -4.42 -29.37
N GLU A 183 -19.47 -5.19 -30.09
CA GLU A 183 -19.15 -5.73 -31.40
C GLU A 183 -19.92 -4.92 -32.44
N MET A 184 -19.23 -4.39 -33.44
CA MET A 184 -19.84 -3.73 -34.58
C MET A 184 -19.53 -4.47 -35.88
N MET A 185 -20.56 -4.66 -36.70
CA MET A 185 -20.44 -5.25 -38.03
C MET A 185 -20.53 -4.14 -39.08
N LEU A 186 -19.63 -4.20 -40.05
CA LEU A 186 -19.58 -3.26 -41.17
C LEU A 186 -19.87 -3.97 -42.49
N GLU A 187 -20.68 -3.32 -43.31
CA GLU A 187 -20.80 -3.60 -44.74
C GLU A 187 -20.57 -2.29 -45.50
N ASP A 188 -19.76 -2.33 -46.56
CA ASP A 188 -19.38 -1.14 -47.33
C ASP A 188 -18.87 0.03 -46.45
N ASN A 189 -18.16 -0.30 -45.36
CA ASN A 189 -17.59 0.63 -44.38
C ASN A 189 -18.63 1.46 -43.59
N GLN A 190 -19.91 1.09 -43.62
CA GLN A 190 -20.95 1.61 -42.75
C GLN A 190 -21.36 0.55 -41.73
N ILE A 191 -21.69 0.98 -40.52
CA ILE A 191 -22.13 0.10 -39.46
C ILE A 191 -23.52 -0.41 -39.83
N THR A 192 -23.69 -1.73 -39.85
CA THR A 192 -24.97 -2.40 -40.12
C THR A 192 -25.58 -2.99 -38.85
N SER A 193 -24.75 -3.33 -37.86
CA SER A 193 -25.19 -3.85 -36.57
C SER A 193 -24.23 -3.47 -35.46
N ILE A 194 -24.78 -3.24 -34.26
CA ILE A 194 -24.02 -3.08 -33.02
C ILE A 194 -24.62 -4.01 -31.98
N ASN A 195 -23.79 -4.89 -31.42
CA ASN A 195 -24.13 -5.73 -30.29
C ASN A 195 -23.34 -5.25 -29.06
N VAL A 196 -24.01 -4.89 -27.98
CA VAL A 196 -23.34 -4.63 -26.71
C VAL A 196 -22.99 -5.98 -26.10
N LEU A 197 -21.71 -6.17 -25.83
CA LEU A 197 -21.20 -7.40 -25.24
C LEU A 197 -21.23 -7.27 -23.71
N SER A 198 -21.80 -8.27 -23.05
CA SER A 198 -21.84 -8.32 -21.59
C SER A 198 -20.42 -8.44 -21.03
N THR A 199 -20.01 -7.46 -20.22
CA THR A 199 -18.77 -7.50 -19.45
C THR A 199 -19.06 -7.77 -17.98
N SER A 200 -18.08 -8.31 -17.29
CA SER A 200 -18.07 -8.44 -15.85
C SER A 200 -16.97 -7.55 -15.26
N THR A 201 -17.11 -7.15 -14.01
CA THR A 201 -16.05 -6.46 -13.28
C THR A 201 -15.55 -7.35 -12.17
N VAL A 202 -14.23 -7.44 -12.02
CA VAL A 202 -13.56 -8.15 -10.94
C VAL A 202 -12.73 -7.14 -10.15
N LYS A 203 -12.83 -7.21 -8.81
CA LYS A 203 -11.99 -6.42 -7.91
C LYS A 203 -11.03 -7.36 -7.20
N GLY A 204 -9.76 -7.01 -7.14
CA GLY A 204 -8.79 -7.87 -6.50
C GLY A 204 -7.44 -7.22 -6.32
N LYS A 205 -6.61 -7.90 -5.54
CA LYS A 205 -5.22 -7.53 -5.29
C LYS A 205 -4.33 -8.12 -6.38
N VAL A 206 -3.44 -7.33 -6.95
CA VAL A 206 -2.47 -7.81 -7.94
C VAL A 206 -1.43 -8.70 -7.25
N THR A 207 -1.16 -9.87 -7.83
CA THR A 207 -0.18 -10.85 -7.33
C THR A 207 0.95 -11.09 -8.31
N ASP A 208 0.73 -10.81 -9.59
CA ASP A 208 1.75 -10.93 -10.62
C ASP A 208 1.42 -10.02 -11.82
N VAL A 209 2.46 -9.45 -12.44
CA VAL A 209 2.35 -8.52 -13.57
C VAL A 209 3.37 -8.93 -14.62
N GLU A 210 2.88 -9.54 -15.71
CA GLU A 210 3.67 -9.83 -16.90
C GLU A 210 3.22 -8.95 -18.07
N SER A 211 4.05 -8.85 -19.12
CA SER A 211 3.79 -7.99 -20.29
C SER A 211 2.42 -8.15 -20.96
N SER A 212 1.76 -9.31 -20.82
CA SER A 212 0.44 -9.59 -21.39
C SER A 212 -0.48 -10.37 -20.46
N ILE A 213 -0.12 -10.54 -19.19
CA ILE A 213 -0.90 -11.29 -18.20
C ILE A 213 -0.90 -10.49 -16.89
N LEU A 214 -2.09 -10.23 -16.36
CA LEU A 214 -2.27 -9.68 -15.03
C LEU A 214 -2.90 -10.75 -14.14
N THR A 215 -2.24 -11.09 -13.05
CA THR A 215 -2.77 -12.06 -12.10
C THR A 215 -3.29 -11.35 -10.86
N ILE A 216 -4.59 -11.50 -10.59
CA ILE A 216 -5.23 -10.90 -9.43
C ILE A 216 -5.84 -11.96 -8.52
N THR A 217 -5.96 -11.62 -7.26
CA THR A 217 -6.68 -12.41 -6.26
C THR A 217 -7.95 -11.68 -5.85
N SER A 218 -9.09 -12.37 -5.97
CA SER A 218 -10.41 -11.84 -5.63
C SER A 218 -11.18 -12.85 -4.77
N GLY A 219 -11.49 -12.49 -3.53
CA GLY A 219 -12.33 -13.30 -2.64
C GLY A 219 -11.80 -14.71 -2.37
N GLY A 220 -10.50 -14.87 -2.19
CA GLY A 220 -9.91 -16.19 -1.94
C GLY A 220 -9.50 -16.99 -3.18
N SER A 221 -9.70 -16.46 -4.40
CA SER A 221 -9.36 -17.16 -5.65
C SER A 221 -8.42 -16.35 -6.55
N ARG A 222 -7.39 -17.02 -7.08
CA ARG A 222 -6.45 -16.46 -8.06
C ARG A 222 -7.06 -16.50 -9.46
N MET A 223 -6.89 -15.42 -10.21
CA MET A 223 -7.42 -15.24 -11.57
C MET A 223 -6.34 -14.63 -12.47
N GLU A 224 -6.05 -15.29 -13.57
CA GLU A 224 -5.16 -14.79 -14.63
C GLU A 224 -6.00 -14.11 -15.71
N LEU A 225 -5.63 -12.88 -16.06
CA LEU A 225 -6.29 -12.08 -17.07
C LEU A 225 -5.32 -11.75 -18.20
N GLU A 226 -5.70 -12.08 -19.44
CA GLU A 226 -4.96 -11.65 -20.63
C GLU A 226 -5.07 -10.12 -20.75
N VAL A 227 -3.93 -9.45 -20.89
CA VAL A 227 -3.83 -8.00 -21.03
C VAL A 227 -3.41 -7.65 -22.45
N PRO A 228 -4.36 -7.22 -23.29
CA PRO A 228 -4.05 -6.72 -24.62
C PRO A 228 -3.26 -5.40 -24.56
N GLY A 229 -2.34 -5.19 -25.50
CA GLY A 229 -1.42 -4.03 -25.49
C GLY A 229 -2.10 -2.66 -25.60
N GLY A 230 -3.38 -2.58 -25.98
CA GLY A 230 -4.16 -1.36 -26.01
C GLY A 230 -5.11 -1.17 -24.82
N VAL A 231 -4.98 -1.99 -23.76
CA VAL A 231 -5.84 -1.87 -22.58
C VAL A 231 -5.70 -0.47 -21.97
N ALA A 232 -6.83 0.14 -21.59
CA ALA A 232 -6.81 1.40 -20.86
C ALA A 232 -6.54 1.12 -19.38
N VAL A 233 -5.46 1.69 -18.84
CA VAL A 233 -5.16 1.68 -17.40
C VAL A 233 -5.37 3.07 -16.82
N LEU A 234 -6.16 3.16 -15.75
CA LEU A 234 -6.46 4.41 -15.07
C LEU A 234 -5.96 4.38 -13.63
N LYS A 235 -5.39 5.50 -13.17
CA LYS A 235 -5.10 5.80 -11.76
C LYS A 235 -5.58 7.22 -11.47
N ASP A 236 -6.34 7.42 -10.40
CA ASP A 236 -6.96 8.71 -10.06
C ASP A 236 -7.71 9.36 -11.24
N ASN A 237 -8.44 8.52 -11.99
CA ASN A 237 -9.19 8.90 -13.19
C ASN A 237 -8.33 9.44 -14.37
N SER A 238 -7.01 9.29 -14.30
CA SER A 238 -6.05 9.67 -15.35
C SER A 238 -5.47 8.43 -16.01
N ALA A 239 -5.22 8.49 -17.33
CA ALA A 239 -4.61 7.38 -18.05
C ALA A 239 -3.12 7.25 -17.69
N VAL A 240 -2.68 6.03 -17.36
CA VAL A 240 -1.30 5.67 -17.01
C VAL A 240 -0.81 4.48 -17.83
N SER A 241 0.50 4.19 -17.79
CA SER A 241 1.05 2.99 -18.44
C SER A 241 0.60 1.73 -17.71
N TYR A 242 0.53 0.61 -18.43
CA TYR A 242 0.33 -0.70 -17.80
C TYR A 242 1.47 -1.04 -16.83
N ASP A 243 2.70 -0.61 -17.13
CA ASP A 243 3.87 -0.79 -16.26
C ASP A 243 3.77 -0.03 -14.92
N THR A 244 2.75 0.82 -14.74
CA THR A 244 2.47 1.48 -13.46
C THR A 244 1.76 0.55 -12.47
N ILE A 245 1.15 -0.54 -12.94
CA ILE A 245 0.55 -1.53 -12.07
C ILE A 245 1.68 -2.31 -11.40
N ALA A 246 1.69 -2.30 -10.07
CA ALA A 246 2.61 -3.08 -9.26
C ALA A 246 1.91 -4.25 -8.57
N VAL A 247 2.69 -5.24 -8.15
CA VAL A 247 2.23 -6.26 -7.20
C VAL A 247 1.67 -5.56 -5.96
N ASN A 248 0.68 -6.19 -5.34
CA ASN A 248 -0.12 -5.68 -4.24
C ASN A 248 -1.11 -4.56 -4.56
N ASN A 249 -1.05 -3.86 -5.70
CA ASN A 249 -2.08 -2.87 -6.05
C ASN A 249 -3.49 -3.46 -5.95
N GLU A 250 -4.43 -2.69 -5.41
CA GLU A 250 -5.85 -3.04 -5.50
C GLU A 250 -6.39 -2.51 -6.84
N VAL A 251 -6.93 -3.39 -7.68
CA VAL A 251 -7.43 -3.04 -9.01
C VAL A 251 -8.88 -3.45 -9.21
N GLU A 252 -9.60 -2.65 -9.99
CA GLU A 252 -10.87 -3.01 -10.59
C GLU A 252 -10.66 -3.26 -12.08
N VAL A 253 -10.92 -4.49 -12.54
CA VAL A 253 -10.72 -4.90 -13.93
C VAL A 253 -12.07 -5.20 -14.58
N ALA A 254 -12.37 -4.50 -15.67
CA ALA A 254 -13.47 -4.86 -16.55
C ALA A 254 -13.01 -5.95 -17.53
N VAL A 255 -13.74 -7.06 -17.57
CA VAL A 255 -13.35 -8.29 -18.26
C VAL A 255 -14.42 -8.73 -19.26
N TYR A 256 -13.98 -9.23 -20.41
CA TYR A 256 -14.79 -9.99 -21.36
C TYR A 256 -14.10 -11.31 -21.69
N GLY A 257 -14.73 -12.42 -21.33
CA GLY A 257 -14.07 -13.72 -21.36
C GLY A 257 -12.92 -13.77 -20.33
N GLN A 258 -11.69 -13.89 -20.81
CA GLN A 258 -10.46 -13.85 -20.00
C GLN A 258 -9.60 -12.60 -20.28
N LYS A 259 -10.11 -11.65 -21.08
CA LYS A 259 -9.35 -10.47 -21.51
C LYS A 259 -9.73 -9.25 -20.68
N ALA A 260 -8.73 -8.55 -20.17
CA ALA A 260 -8.88 -7.23 -19.58
C ALA A 260 -9.24 -6.21 -20.68
N ILE A 261 -10.34 -5.49 -20.47
CA ILE A 261 -10.79 -4.41 -21.36
C ILE A 261 -10.40 -3.04 -20.81
N LYS A 262 -10.42 -2.91 -19.49
CA LYS A 262 -10.06 -1.70 -18.76
C LYS A 262 -9.59 -2.09 -17.36
N ILE A 263 -8.51 -1.46 -16.89
CA ILE A 263 -7.99 -1.65 -15.54
C ILE A 263 -8.03 -0.30 -14.83
N VAL A 264 -8.50 -0.28 -13.59
CA VAL A 264 -8.47 0.90 -12.72
C VAL A 264 -7.70 0.53 -11.47
N ILE A 265 -6.57 1.21 -11.23
CA ILE A 265 -5.83 1.15 -9.98
C ILE A 265 -6.64 1.94 -8.95
N LEU A 266 -7.15 1.24 -7.94
CA LEU A 266 -7.95 1.81 -6.86
C LEU A 266 -7.06 2.37 -5.76
N ARG A 267 -6.00 1.63 -5.39
CA ARG A 267 -5.06 1.97 -4.31
C ARG A 267 -3.67 1.39 -4.60
N ASP A 268 -2.64 2.15 -4.25
CA ASP A 268 -1.33 1.58 -3.97
C ASP A 268 -1.40 1.00 -2.56
N THR A 269 -1.02 -0.25 -2.40
CA THR A 269 -1.03 -0.90 -1.09
C THR A 269 0.34 -1.52 -0.88
N SER A 270 1.02 -1.01 0.15
CA SER A 270 2.16 -1.67 0.76
C SER A 270 1.76 -3.09 1.17
N PRO A 271 2.57 -4.11 0.88
CA PRO A 271 2.35 -5.42 1.46
C PRO A 271 2.23 -5.32 2.99
N GLU A 272 1.19 -5.92 3.55
CA GLU A 272 1.03 -6.08 5.00
C GLU A 272 0.71 -7.56 5.28
N GLY A 273 1.27 -8.10 6.35
CA GLY A 273 1.09 -9.50 6.71
C GLY A 273 1.91 -9.89 7.93
N THR A 274 1.76 -11.15 8.33
CA THR A 274 2.52 -11.77 9.42
C THR A 274 3.74 -12.48 8.83
N ILE A 275 4.94 -12.28 9.39
CA ILE A 275 6.16 -12.98 8.99
C ILE A 275 5.97 -14.48 9.20
N GLU A 276 6.27 -15.29 8.18
CA GLU A 276 6.30 -16.75 8.27
C GLU A 276 7.70 -17.34 8.15
N GLU A 277 8.62 -16.61 7.52
CA GLU A 277 9.99 -17.04 7.31
C GLU A 277 10.84 -15.81 7.00
N LEU A 278 12.06 -15.78 7.54
CA LEU A 278 13.06 -14.76 7.25
C LEU A 278 14.37 -15.47 6.89
N ASP A 279 14.81 -15.34 5.64
CA ASP A 279 16.13 -15.79 5.18
C ASP A 279 16.92 -14.53 4.82
N GLY A 280 18.26 -14.53 4.96
CA GLY A 280 19.11 -13.33 4.93
C GLY A 280 19.08 -12.47 3.65
N GLY A 281 18.22 -12.79 2.67
CA GLY A 281 17.86 -11.93 1.55
C GLY A 281 16.38 -11.99 1.11
N GLU A 282 15.50 -12.71 1.81
CA GLU A 282 14.08 -12.84 1.50
C GLU A 282 13.21 -12.82 2.76
N ILE A 283 12.06 -12.17 2.69
CA ILE A 283 11.03 -12.19 3.73
C ILE A 283 9.75 -12.80 3.18
N THR A 284 9.20 -13.79 3.89
CA THR A 284 7.93 -14.41 3.55
C THR A 284 6.87 -13.93 4.53
N ILE A 285 5.77 -13.35 4.03
CA ILE A 285 4.64 -12.92 4.85
C ILE A 285 3.34 -13.61 4.43
N ARG A 286 2.51 -13.95 5.42
CA ARG A 286 1.11 -14.32 5.25
C ARG A 286 0.24 -13.08 5.37
N ASP A 287 -0.43 -12.70 4.30
CA ASP A 287 -1.35 -11.57 4.32
C ASP A 287 -2.66 -11.86 5.06
N VAL A 288 -3.47 -10.83 5.33
CA VAL A 288 -4.76 -10.92 6.04
C VAL A 288 -5.80 -11.83 5.36
N TYR A 289 -5.57 -12.25 4.11
CA TYR A 289 -6.43 -13.17 3.38
C TYR A 289 -5.89 -14.61 3.39
N GLY A 290 -4.77 -14.85 4.07
CA GLY A 290 -4.14 -16.15 4.23
C GLY A 290 -3.19 -16.54 3.10
N TYR A 291 -2.78 -15.61 2.24
CA TYR A 291 -1.81 -15.89 1.18
C TYR A 291 -0.39 -15.65 1.64
N ILE A 292 0.46 -16.61 1.33
CA ILE A 292 1.88 -16.58 1.61
C ILE A 292 2.59 -15.98 0.39
N ASN A 293 3.33 -14.90 0.60
CA ASN A 293 4.09 -14.21 -0.44
C ASN A 293 5.51 -13.95 0.05
N THR A 294 6.48 -14.25 -0.81
CA THR A 294 7.92 -14.04 -0.54
C THR A 294 8.41 -12.82 -1.31
N TYR A 295 9.18 -11.96 -0.65
CA TYR A 295 9.74 -10.74 -1.19
C TYR A 295 11.26 -10.73 -0.99
N THR A 296 11.99 -10.31 -2.01
CA THR A 296 13.45 -10.13 -1.91
C THR A 296 13.76 -8.83 -1.15
N LEU A 297 14.68 -8.88 -0.21
CA LEU A 297 15.15 -7.71 0.53
C LEU A 297 16.17 -6.91 -0.31
N ASP A 298 16.09 -5.58 -0.25
CA ASP A 298 17.15 -4.73 -0.78
C ASP A 298 18.41 -4.83 0.11
N GLU A 299 19.59 -4.54 -0.45
CA GLU A 299 20.85 -4.63 0.30
C GLU A 299 20.90 -3.61 1.46
N ASP A 300 20.17 -2.50 1.32
CA ASP A 300 20.09 -1.40 2.28
C ASP A 300 18.68 -1.33 2.94
N VAL A 301 18.01 -2.46 3.17
CA VAL A 301 16.68 -2.48 3.81
C VAL A 301 16.71 -1.88 5.23
N GLU A 302 15.75 -1.00 5.54
CA GLU A 302 15.56 -0.38 6.85
C GLU A 302 14.45 -1.12 7.62
N VAL A 303 14.70 -1.49 8.88
CA VAL A 303 13.69 -2.05 9.78
C VAL A 303 13.29 -0.98 10.79
N ILE A 304 11.99 -0.84 11.02
CA ILE A 304 11.41 0.13 11.94
C ILE A 304 10.53 -0.61 12.94
N ILE A 305 10.87 -0.54 14.23
CA ILE A 305 10.11 -1.13 15.33
C ILE A 305 9.80 0.00 16.33
N ASP A 306 8.52 0.17 16.68
CA ASP A 306 8.04 1.25 17.56
C ASP A 306 8.47 2.68 17.17
N GLY A 307 8.85 2.88 15.90
CA GLY A 307 9.29 4.16 15.34
C GLY A 307 10.81 4.37 15.35
N ASP A 308 11.58 3.43 15.90
CA ASP A 308 13.05 3.44 15.91
C ASP A 308 13.63 2.49 14.85
N SER A 309 14.83 2.80 14.37
CA SER A 309 15.51 2.02 13.32
C SER A 309 16.29 0.86 13.96
N GLU A 310 15.93 -0.35 13.55
CA GLU A 310 16.46 -1.61 14.10
C GLU A 310 17.13 -2.46 13.01
N GLY A 311 17.71 -3.59 13.43
CA GLY A 311 18.30 -4.58 12.53
C GLY A 311 17.30 -5.62 12.02
N LEU A 312 17.66 -6.29 10.92
CA LEU A 312 16.89 -7.45 10.44
C LEU A 312 16.82 -8.61 11.45
N GLY A 313 17.80 -8.70 12.36
CA GLY A 313 17.82 -9.72 13.41
C GLY A 313 16.77 -9.52 14.50
N ASP A 314 16.18 -8.33 14.57
CA ASP A 314 15.17 -7.99 15.58
C ASP A 314 13.74 -8.34 15.14
N LEU A 315 13.58 -8.81 13.88
CA LEU A 315 12.32 -9.33 13.35
C LEU A 315 12.13 -10.80 13.72
N ASN A 316 10.95 -11.15 14.18
CA ASN A 316 10.58 -12.52 14.54
C ASN A 316 9.53 -13.09 13.59
N GLU A 317 9.55 -14.41 13.40
CA GLU A 317 8.41 -15.10 12.82
C GLU A 317 7.15 -14.81 13.67
N GLY A 318 6.04 -14.53 13.00
CA GLY A 318 4.80 -14.09 13.64
C GLY A 318 4.64 -12.57 13.75
N ASP A 319 5.70 -11.78 13.60
CA ASP A 319 5.57 -10.32 13.61
C ASP A 319 4.65 -9.85 12.48
N LYS A 320 3.77 -8.92 12.79
CA LYS A 320 2.95 -8.27 11.79
C LYS A 320 3.69 -7.08 11.23
N VAL A 321 3.97 -7.11 9.94
CA VAL A 321 4.77 -6.09 9.27
C VAL A 321 4.05 -5.44 8.10
N ARG A 322 4.49 -4.22 7.79
CA ARG A 322 4.23 -3.52 6.55
C ARG A 322 5.55 -3.37 5.78
N LEU A 323 5.54 -3.70 4.50
CA LEU A 323 6.71 -3.61 3.63
C LEU A 323 6.57 -2.42 2.67
N GLU A 324 7.65 -1.67 2.43
CA GLU A 324 7.76 -0.76 1.29
C GLU A 324 8.62 -1.39 0.20
N LEU A 325 8.16 -1.33 -1.06
CA LEU A 325 8.84 -1.95 -2.20
C LEU A 325 9.36 -0.90 -3.16
N ASN A 326 10.59 -1.07 -3.64
CA ASN A 326 11.14 -0.25 -4.70
C ASN A 326 10.64 -0.67 -6.10
N SER A 327 11.05 0.06 -7.14
CA SER A 327 10.67 -0.21 -8.54
C SER A 327 11.10 -1.58 -9.10
N ARG A 328 11.95 -2.33 -8.39
CA ARG A 328 12.35 -3.70 -8.73
C ARG A 328 11.60 -4.76 -7.92
N ASN A 329 10.63 -4.34 -7.09
CA ASN A 329 9.92 -5.15 -6.09
C ASN A 329 10.83 -5.68 -4.96
N TYR A 330 11.93 -4.99 -4.67
CA TYR A 330 12.74 -5.32 -3.49
C TYR A 330 12.25 -4.50 -2.31
N VAL A 331 12.23 -5.11 -1.12
CA VAL A 331 11.81 -4.47 0.12
C VAL A 331 12.87 -3.47 0.55
N THR A 332 12.50 -2.20 0.66
CA THR A 332 13.38 -1.13 1.17
C THR A 332 13.12 -0.80 2.62
N ASP A 333 11.89 -1.03 3.10
CA ASP A 333 11.49 -0.68 4.45
C ASP A 333 10.58 -1.79 5.01
N ILE A 334 10.80 -2.15 6.28
CA ILE A 334 9.97 -3.09 7.05
C ILE A 334 9.53 -2.38 8.32
N GLU A 335 8.25 -2.09 8.46
CA GLU A 335 7.69 -1.49 9.67
C GLU A 335 6.92 -2.56 10.44
N VAL A 336 7.32 -2.83 11.68
CA VAL A 336 6.59 -3.71 12.59
C VAL A 336 5.37 -2.97 13.10
N LEU A 337 4.19 -3.49 12.76
CA LEU A 337 2.89 -2.98 13.18
C LEU A 337 2.42 -3.60 14.49
N ASP A 338 2.86 -4.83 14.76
CA ASP A 338 2.53 -5.64 15.93
C ASP A 338 3.65 -6.68 16.10
N SER A 339 4.38 -6.64 17.21
CA SER A 339 5.47 -7.58 17.47
C SER A 339 4.92 -8.82 18.17
N ASN A 340 5.31 -10.00 17.70
CA ASN A 340 4.99 -11.28 18.32
C ASN A 340 5.84 -11.58 19.57
N LYS A 341 6.58 -10.58 20.07
CA LYS A 341 7.35 -10.62 21.33
C LYS A 341 6.50 -11.13 22.50
N SER A 342 5.19 -10.87 22.49
CA SER A 342 4.25 -11.39 23.49
C SER A 342 4.13 -12.91 23.54
N ASP A 343 4.46 -13.63 22.46
CA ASP A 343 4.42 -15.11 22.45
C ASP A 343 5.68 -15.72 23.09
N LEU A 344 6.77 -14.95 23.15
CA LEU A 344 8.04 -15.32 23.78
C LEU A 344 8.16 -14.82 25.23
N GLU A 345 7.12 -14.18 25.75
CA GLU A 345 7.02 -13.76 27.14
C GLU A 345 5.84 -14.44 27.85
N GLY A 346 6.05 -14.83 29.11
CA GLY A 346 4.96 -15.19 30.02
C GLY A 346 5.31 -16.24 31.07
N GLU A 347 4.31 -16.60 31.85
CA GLU A 347 4.42 -17.48 33.01
C GLU A 347 4.76 -18.94 32.64
N ILE A 348 5.83 -19.50 33.20
CA ILE A 348 6.21 -20.91 33.05
C ILE A 348 5.10 -21.83 33.57
N ARG A 349 4.64 -22.73 32.71
CA ARG A 349 3.62 -23.75 33.02
C ARG A 349 4.17 -25.17 33.07
N ASP A 350 5.29 -25.45 32.41
CA ASP A 350 5.92 -26.77 32.39
C ASP A 350 7.41 -26.66 32.01
N LEU A 351 8.24 -27.50 32.63
CA LEU A 351 9.68 -27.63 32.35
C LEU A 351 10.01 -29.11 32.16
N ASP A 352 10.57 -29.46 31.00
CA ASP A 352 11.16 -30.79 30.76
C ASP A 352 12.68 -30.67 30.83
N THR A 353 13.26 -31.19 31.91
CA THR A 353 14.71 -31.24 32.13
C THR A 353 15.31 -32.60 31.77
N THR A 354 14.57 -33.44 31.05
CA THR A 354 14.99 -34.81 30.72
C THR A 354 15.04 -35.08 29.21
N GLY A 355 16.22 -35.42 28.70
CA GLY A 355 16.38 -35.64 27.25
C GLY A 355 16.54 -34.30 26.53
N THR A 356 15.69 -34.01 25.55
CA THR A 356 15.68 -32.67 24.91
C THR A 356 14.94 -31.73 25.83
N TYR A 357 15.60 -30.66 26.28
CA TYR A 357 14.99 -29.72 27.21
C TYR A 357 13.82 -28.99 26.55
N GLY A 358 12.82 -28.67 27.35
CA GLY A 358 11.61 -28.00 26.89
C GLY A 358 11.03 -27.08 27.96
N ILE A 359 10.47 -25.97 27.51
CA ILE A 359 9.79 -25.00 28.36
C ILE A 359 8.42 -24.70 27.76
N THR A 360 7.39 -24.63 28.60
CA THR A 360 6.05 -24.18 28.19
C THR A 360 5.70 -22.93 28.97
N ILE A 361 5.42 -21.84 28.27
CA ILE A 361 4.97 -20.57 28.86
C ILE A 361 3.51 -20.29 28.52
N ARG A 362 2.88 -19.40 29.29
CA ARG A 362 1.55 -18.88 29.00
C ARG A 362 1.62 -17.37 28.93
N ASN A 363 1.35 -16.80 27.75
CA ASN A 363 1.36 -15.36 27.56
C ASN A 363 0.19 -14.66 28.25
N SER A 364 0.19 -13.32 28.23
CA SER A 364 -0.84 -12.45 28.82
C SER A 364 -2.24 -12.67 28.24
N ASP A 365 -2.34 -13.07 26.96
CA ASP A 365 -3.62 -13.40 26.30
C ASP A 365 -4.17 -14.76 26.76
N GLY A 366 -3.35 -15.51 27.49
CA GLY A 366 -3.69 -16.78 28.11
C GLY A 366 -3.44 -17.99 27.20
N ASP A 367 -2.83 -17.78 26.04
CA ASP A 367 -2.39 -18.82 25.11
C ASP A 367 -1.12 -19.50 25.64
N LYS A 368 -0.91 -20.76 25.25
CA LYS A 368 0.20 -21.59 25.74
C LYS A 368 1.12 -21.98 24.60
N PHE A 369 2.41 -21.75 24.81
CA PHE A 369 3.45 -22.04 23.83
C PHE A 369 4.49 -22.97 24.43
N THR A 370 4.98 -23.93 23.66
CA THR A 370 5.99 -24.89 24.09
C THR A 370 7.17 -24.83 23.14
N TYR A 371 8.36 -24.61 23.72
CA TYR A 371 9.61 -24.46 23.01
C TYR A 371 10.58 -25.57 23.40
N LYS A 372 11.50 -25.88 22.48
CA LYS A 372 12.68 -26.69 22.80
C LYS A 372 13.77 -25.77 23.27
N VAL A 373 14.61 -26.26 24.17
CA VAL A 373 15.68 -25.49 24.80
C VAL A 373 17.01 -26.17 24.50
N VAL A 374 18.03 -25.40 24.15
CA VAL A 374 19.39 -25.94 23.92
C VAL A 374 19.98 -26.45 25.24
N GLU A 375 20.88 -27.45 25.17
CA GLU A 375 21.46 -28.04 26.39
C GLU A 375 22.29 -27.04 27.21
N ASP A 376 22.89 -26.04 26.54
CA ASP A 376 23.74 -25.00 27.13
C ASP A 376 23.03 -23.62 27.12
N VAL A 377 21.74 -23.58 27.43
CA VAL A 377 20.94 -22.34 27.45
C VAL A 377 21.48 -21.36 28.52
N ASP A 378 21.57 -20.08 28.18
CA ASP A 378 21.92 -19.02 29.13
C ASP A 378 20.65 -18.58 29.87
N VAL A 379 20.61 -18.76 31.20
CA VAL A 379 19.46 -18.34 32.03
C VAL A 379 19.90 -17.24 32.98
N ASN A 380 19.23 -16.09 32.92
CA ASN A 380 19.55 -14.90 33.69
C ASN A 380 18.34 -14.45 34.53
N LYS A 381 18.56 -14.08 35.80
CA LYS A 381 17.62 -13.36 36.65
C LYS A 381 18.30 -12.08 37.13
N GLY A 382 17.95 -10.94 36.53
CA GLY A 382 18.66 -9.68 36.73
C GLY A 382 20.16 -9.81 36.44
N SER A 383 21.01 -9.60 37.45
CA SER A 383 22.48 -9.74 37.31
C SER A 383 23.04 -11.14 37.61
N ARG A 384 22.17 -12.10 37.93
CA ARG A 384 22.54 -13.47 38.35
C ARG A 384 22.29 -14.47 37.22
N GLN A 385 23.29 -15.32 36.94
CA GLN A 385 23.12 -16.49 36.07
C GLN A 385 22.57 -17.68 36.87
N LEU A 386 21.61 -18.40 36.28
CA LEU A 386 20.94 -19.58 36.83
C LEU A 386 21.22 -20.80 35.94
N ASP A 387 21.09 -22.00 36.52
CA ASP A 387 20.97 -23.23 35.73
C ASP A 387 19.50 -23.42 35.28
N PHE A 388 19.26 -24.02 34.10
CA PHE A 388 17.88 -24.22 33.58
C PHE A 388 16.98 -25.03 34.52
N ASP A 389 17.54 -25.95 35.31
CA ASP A 389 16.80 -26.74 36.29
C ASP A 389 16.54 -25.99 37.61
N GLU A 390 17.00 -24.74 37.75
CA GLU A 390 16.66 -23.83 38.83
C GLU A 390 15.39 -23.00 38.54
N LEU A 391 14.88 -22.99 37.31
CA LEU A 391 13.60 -22.34 36.96
C LEU A 391 12.41 -23.08 37.60
N GLU A 392 11.39 -22.33 38.01
CA GLU A 392 10.17 -22.87 38.61
C GLU A 392 8.92 -22.58 37.77
N THR A 393 7.92 -23.45 37.86
CA THR A 393 6.60 -23.15 37.28
C THR A 393 5.98 -21.98 38.03
N GLY A 394 5.59 -20.92 37.33
CA GLY A 394 5.09 -19.68 37.91
C GLY A 394 6.00 -18.49 37.63
N ASP A 395 7.28 -18.71 37.30
CA ASP A 395 8.18 -17.63 36.93
C ASP A 395 7.70 -16.96 35.63
N GLU A 396 7.66 -15.63 35.59
CA GLU A 396 7.54 -14.89 34.35
C GLU A 396 8.90 -14.86 33.66
N VAL A 397 8.94 -15.24 32.38
CA VAL A 397 10.18 -15.28 31.62
C VAL A 397 10.00 -14.67 30.24
N ARG A 398 11.10 -14.13 29.70
CA ARG A 398 11.29 -13.81 28.29
C ARG A 398 12.24 -14.84 27.69
N LEU A 399 11.91 -15.34 26.52
CA LEU A 399 12.71 -16.32 25.77
C LEU A 399 13.33 -15.65 24.55
N GLU A 400 14.59 -15.97 24.24
CA GLU A 400 15.19 -15.73 22.93
C GLU A 400 15.45 -17.06 22.23
N LEU A 401 15.24 -17.09 20.91
CA LEU A 401 15.41 -18.27 20.08
C LEU A 401 16.64 -18.13 19.17
N ASP A 402 17.37 -19.22 19.01
CA ASP A 402 18.44 -19.35 18.04
C ASP A 402 17.91 -19.53 16.60
N SER A 403 18.83 -19.61 15.63
CA SER A 403 18.50 -19.79 14.21
C SER A 403 17.81 -21.12 13.85
N ASP A 404 17.72 -22.08 14.78
CA ASP A 404 17.06 -23.37 14.61
C ASP A 404 15.70 -23.44 15.35
N ASP A 405 15.22 -22.32 15.89
CA ASP A 405 14.02 -22.16 16.74
C ASP A 405 14.13 -22.82 18.13
N TRP A 406 15.34 -22.90 18.69
CA TRP A 406 15.57 -23.41 20.04
C TRP A 406 15.86 -22.26 20.98
N VAL A 407 15.32 -22.31 22.18
CA VAL A 407 15.61 -21.31 23.22
C VAL A 407 17.08 -21.44 23.61
N ASP A 408 17.84 -20.38 23.38
CA ASP A 408 19.25 -20.26 23.74
C ASP A 408 19.52 -19.20 24.82
N GLU A 409 18.57 -18.29 25.07
CA GLU A 409 18.56 -17.40 26.24
C GLU A 409 17.18 -17.34 26.93
N ILE A 410 17.19 -17.30 28.27
CA ILE A 410 16.00 -17.13 29.11
C ILE A 410 16.29 -16.04 30.13
N GLU A 411 15.50 -14.97 30.09
CA GLU A 411 15.50 -13.92 31.11
C GLU A 411 14.30 -14.13 32.04
N VAL A 412 14.55 -14.35 33.32
CA VAL A 412 13.52 -14.34 34.36
C VAL A 412 13.17 -12.88 34.61
N LEU A 413 11.94 -12.53 34.26
CA LEU A 413 11.35 -11.22 34.52
C LEU A 413 10.92 -11.23 35.98
N ASP A 414 11.48 -10.34 36.80
CA ASP A 414 11.08 -10.18 38.19
C ASP A 414 9.60 -9.75 38.23
N SER A 415 8.71 -10.73 38.44
CA SER A 415 7.26 -10.54 38.47
C SER A 415 6.78 -9.78 39.71
N ASP A 416 7.67 -9.56 40.68
CA ASP A 416 7.31 -9.01 41.98
C ASP A 416 7.81 -7.57 42.17
N GLN A 417 8.16 -6.86 41.07
CA GLN A 417 8.27 -5.41 41.12
C GLN A 417 6.88 -4.79 41.18
N SER A 418 6.54 -4.20 42.33
CA SER A 418 5.30 -3.44 42.49
C SER A 418 5.59 -2.09 43.14
N THR A 419 4.78 -1.10 42.76
CA THR A 419 4.89 0.26 43.30
C THR A 419 3.63 0.59 44.07
N GLU A 420 3.80 1.15 45.26
CA GLU A 420 2.69 1.58 46.12
C GLU A 420 2.89 3.03 46.56
N GLU A 421 1.82 3.82 46.59
CA GLU A 421 1.81 5.20 47.06
C GLU A 421 1.00 5.33 48.35
N GLY A 422 1.47 6.13 49.30
CA GLY A 422 0.70 6.41 50.50
C GLY A 422 1.42 7.24 51.54
N VAL A 423 0.81 7.34 52.72
CA VAL A 423 1.37 8.03 53.89
C VAL A 423 2.13 7.05 54.76
N ILE A 424 3.38 7.36 55.09
CA ILE A 424 4.19 6.55 56.02
C ILE A 424 3.58 6.66 57.43
N SER A 425 2.91 5.61 57.89
CA SER A 425 2.28 5.55 59.23
C SER A 425 3.19 4.95 60.30
N GLY A 426 4.29 4.32 59.91
CA GLY A 426 5.26 3.75 60.84
C GLY A 426 6.59 3.40 60.17
N LEU A 427 7.69 3.59 60.91
CA LEU A 427 9.03 3.32 60.43
C LEU A 427 9.90 2.73 61.55
N ARG A 428 10.74 1.76 61.19
CA ARG A 428 11.79 1.21 62.05
C ARG A 428 13.07 1.08 61.24
N THR A 429 14.18 1.66 61.72
CA THR A 429 15.45 1.77 60.95
C THR A 429 16.59 0.87 61.46
N GLY A 430 16.35 0.08 62.52
CA GLY A 430 17.37 -0.82 63.07
C GLY A 430 17.65 -2.07 62.22
N SER A 431 18.35 -3.07 62.79
CA SER A 431 18.78 -4.34 62.14
C SER A 431 17.70 -5.23 61.49
N SER A 432 16.44 -4.79 61.48
CA SER A 432 15.34 -5.43 60.75
C SER A 432 14.38 -4.30 60.39
N PRO A 433 14.73 -3.49 59.37
CA PRO A 433 13.99 -2.29 59.05
C PRO A 433 12.62 -2.65 58.48
N ARG A 434 11.62 -1.84 58.83
CA ARG A 434 10.21 -2.08 58.45
C ARG A 434 9.48 -0.78 58.24
N LEU A 435 8.61 -0.77 57.24
CA LEU A 435 7.74 0.34 56.87
C LEU A 435 6.28 -0.05 57.08
N SER A 436 5.45 0.87 57.58
CA SER A 436 4.00 0.82 57.42
C SER A 436 3.56 1.96 56.52
N LEU A 437 2.73 1.65 55.52
CA LEU A 437 2.18 2.60 54.56
C LEU A 437 0.64 2.56 54.63
N THR A 438 0.01 3.73 54.69
CA THR A 438 -1.46 3.86 54.63
C THR A 438 -1.86 4.45 53.28
N ASN A 439 -2.65 3.70 52.50
CA ASN A 439 -3.09 4.12 51.17
C ASN A 439 -4.26 5.12 51.22
N SER A 440 -4.72 5.60 50.05
CA SER A 440 -5.82 6.57 49.94
C SER A 440 -7.17 6.06 50.45
N ASP A 441 -7.37 4.75 50.52
CA ASP A 441 -8.58 4.12 51.06
C ASP A 441 -8.55 4.01 52.59
N GLY A 442 -7.40 4.30 53.21
CA GLY A 442 -7.16 4.23 54.65
C GLY A 442 -6.76 2.84 55.14
N ASP A 443 -6.41 1.93 54.23
CA ASP A 443 -5.86 0.62 54.58
C ASP A 443 -4.36 0.75 54.86
N GLU A 444 -3.93 0.22 56.01
CA GLU A 444 -2.54 0.22 56.45
C GLU A 444 -1.91 -1.15 56.16
N GLU A 445 -0.82 -1.14 55.39
CA GLU A 445 -0.01 -2.32 55.08
C GLU A 445 1.40 -2.18 55.65
N ARG A 446 2.09 -3.32 55.84
CA ARG A 446 3.43 -3.36 56.43
C ARG A 446 4.38 -4.18 55.58
N TYR A 447 5.54 -3.60 55.34
CA TYR A 447 6.59 -4.16 54.51
C TYR A 447 7.89 -4.37 55.29
N GLU A 448 8.66 -5.38 54.89
CA GLU A 448 10.08 -5.48 55.25
C GLU A 448 10.87 -4.56 54.31
N ILE A 449 11.93 -3.93 54.81
CA ILE A 449 12.77 -3.04 54.00
C ILE A 449 14.08 -3.78 53.73
N SER A 450 14.54 -3.75 52.48
CA SER A 450 15.83 -4.31 52.09
C SER A 450 16.98 -3.65 52.86
N ASP A 451 18.02 -4.43 53.18
CA ASP A 451 19.24 -3.91 53.81
C ASP A 451 19.98 -2.89 52.92
N ASP A 452 19.76 -2.92 51.60
CA ASP A 452 20.36 -2.04 50.59
C ASP A 452 19.34 -1.07 49.96
N VAL A 453 18.26 -0.73 50.67
CA VAL A 453 17.22 0.20 50.19
C VAL A 453 17.78 1.54 49.71
N ASP A 454 17.33 2.03 48.56
CA ASP A 454 17.60 3.39 48.09
C ASP A 454 16.49 4.34 48.57
N CYS A 455 16.86 5.37 49.32
CA CYS A 455 15.94 6.36 49.85
C CYS A 455 16.26 7.71 49.25
N SER A 456 15.25 8.40 48.71
CA SER A 456 15.43 9.71 48.10
C SER A 456 14.32 10.69 48.45
N LYS A 457 14.65 11.98 48.39
CA LYS A 457 13.72 13.10 48.53
C LYS A 457 14.13 14.19 47.54
N GLU A 458 13.22 14.64 46.69
CA GLU A 458 13.50 15.63 45.63
C GLU A 458 14.70 15.23 44.71
N GLY A 459 14.95 13.93 44.57
CA GLY A 459 16.08 13.37 43.82
C GLY A 459 17.43 13.38 44.55
N ASP A 460 17.50 13.86 45.80
CA ASP A 460 18.68 13.73 46.66
C ASP A 460 18.56 12.47 47.54
N SER A 461 19.63 11.69 47.65
CA SER A 461 19.69 10.48 48.48
C SER A 461 19.71 10.86 49.98
N ILE A 462 18.92 10.15 50.78
CA ILE A 462 18.73 10.35 52.22
C ILE A 462 18.88 9.04 52.99
N ASP A 463 19.17 9.11 54.29
CA ASP A 463 19.16 7.92 55.17
C ASP A 463 17.73 7.65 55.72
N LEU A 464 17.43 6.41 56.12
CA LEU A 464 16.15 6.06 56.77
C LEU A 464 15.87 6.88 58.05
N GLU A 465 16.92 7.32 58.75
CA GLU A 465 16.81 8.21 59.91
C GLU A 465 16.32 9.62 59.57
N GLU A 466 16.37 10.02 58.30
CA GLU A 466 15.91 11.31 57.80
C GLU A 466 14.45 11.29 57.34
N ILE A 467 13.83 10.11 57.23
CA ILE A 467 12.43 9.97 56.84
C ILE A 467 11.50 10.29 58.03
N VAL A 468 10.59 11.23 57.81
CA VAL A 468 9.57 11.66 58.78
C VAL A 468 8.32 10.78 58.65
N ILE A 469 7.87 10.17 59.75
CA ILE A 469 6.57 9.48 59.80
C ILE A 469 5.46 10.53 59.63
N GLY A 470 4.56 10.29 58.68
CA GLY A 470 3.54 11.22 58.22
C GLY A 470 3.81 11.77 56.81
N SER A 471 5.00 11.53 56.24
CA SER A 471 5.33 11.90 54.85
C SER A 471 4.53 11.08 53.85
N GLU A 472 4.21 11.68 52.70
CA GLU A 472 3.77 10.96 51.51
C GLU A 472 4.98 10.37 50.80
N ALA A 473 4.86 9.13 50.34
CA ALA A 473 5.93 8.40 49.68
C ALA A 473 5.41 7.45 48.61
N GLU A 474 6.25 7.21 47.61
CA GLU A 474 6.15 6.14 46.63
C GLU A 474 7.22 5.10 46.97
N ILE A 475 6.84 3.82 47.04
CA ILE A 475 7.75 2.72 47.35
C ILE A 475 7.80 1.72 46.20
N GLU A 476 8.98 1.18 45.92
CA GLU A 476 9.15 0.03 45.03
C GLU A 476 9.47 -1.19 45.87
N ILE A 477 8.72 -2.26 45.63
CA ILE A 477 8.82 -3.54 46.32
C ILE A 477 9.37 -4.55 45.31
N GLU A 478 10.38 -5.31 45.71
CA GLU A 478 10.96 -6.45 44.98
C GLU A 478 11.04 -7.64 45.95
N ASP A 479 10.61 -8.82 45.52
CA ASP A 479 10.68 -10.06 46.34
C ASP A 479 10.08 -9.87 47.77
N ASP A 480 8.92 -9.20 47.90
CA ASP A 480 8.25 -8.83 49.17
C ASP A 480 9.03 -7.85 50.09
N GLU A 481 10.13 -7.26 49.62
CA GLU A 481 10.93 -6.27 50.34
C GLU A 481 10.92 -4.90 49.64
N VAL A 482 10.85 -3.81 50.41
CA VAL A 482 10.97 -2.45 49.86
C VAL A 482 12.43 -2.20 49.48
N VAL A 483 12.68 -1.94 48.19
CA VAL A 483 14.00 -1.63 47.63
C VAL A 483 14.20 -0.14 47.33
N THR A 484 13.11 0.60 47.13
CA THR A 484 13.14 2.06 46.91
C THR A 484 12.10 2.75 47.77
N ILE A 485 12.45 3.90 48.36
CA ILE A 485 11.52 4.83 49.02
C ILE A 485 11.78 6.24 48.49
N GLU A 486 10.83 6.81 47.75
CA GLU A 486 10.85 8.20 47.31
C GLU A 486 9.85 9.04 48.13
N ILE A 487 10.35 10.04 48.84
CA ILE A 487 9.50 10.98 49.58
C ILE A 487 8.95 12.04 48.63
N THR A 488 7.63 12.05 48.46
CA THR A 488 6.92 12.93 47.52
C THR A 488 6.40 14.21 48.19
N ASP A 489 6.08 14.17 49.49
CA ASP A 489 5.75 15.34 50.30
C ASP A 489 6.05 15.09 51.78
N ASP A 490 6.86 15.97 52.39
CA ASP A 490 7.09 16.02 53.84
C ASP A 490 6.91 17.44 54.43
N GLU A 491 6.36 18.36 53.65
CA GLU A 491 6.22 19.77 54.00
C GLU A 491 4.78 20.15 54.37
N ASP A 492 3.78 19.53 53.74
CA ASP A 492 2.35 19.79 53.94
C ASP A 492 1.62 18.62 54.65
N ILE A 493 2.26 18.06 55.67
CA ILE A 493 1.85 16.79 56.31
C ILE A 493 1.33 16.94 57.74
N THR A 494 0.77 15.86 58.30
CA THR A 494 0.45 15.74 59.73
C THR A 494 1.37 14.71 60.36
N ILE A 495 2.04 15.10 61.45
CA ILE A 495 3.02 14.27 62.14
C ILE A 495 2.71 14.18 63.62
N GLU A 496 3.08 13.06 64.24
CA GLU A 496 2.98 12.84 65.68
C GLU A 496 4.36 12.58 66.30
N GLY A 497 4.54 12.96 67.56
CA GLY A 497 5.75 12.67 68.32
C GLY A 497 5.74 13.28 69.73
N GLU A 498 6.77 12.94 70.52
CA GLU A 498 6.99 13.50 71.86
C GLU A 498 7.92 14.71 71.76
N ILE A 499 7.57 15.84 72.40
CA ILE A 499 8.43 17.03 72.44
C ILE A 499 9.66 16.78 73.31
N ILE A 500 10.86 17.02 72.77
CA ILE A 500 12.13 16.82 73.48
C ILE A 500 12.97 18.10 73.66
N ASP A 501 12.68 19.19 72.92
CA ASP A 501 13.27 20.54 73.13
C ASP A 501 12.27 21.60 72.67
N VAL A 502 12.04 22.63 73.48
CA VAL A 502 11.24 23.81 73.10
C VAL A 502 12.09 25.06 73.20
N ARG A 503 12.16 25.84 72.12
CA ARG A 503 12.90 27.11 72.09
C ARG A 503 12.00 28.26 71.68
N VAL A 504 11.38 28.87 72.68
CA VAL A 504 10.55 30.07 72.54
C VAL A 504 11.25 31.18 71.75
N SER A 505 12.53 31.45 72.05
CA SER A 505 13.26 32.57 71.41
C SER A 505 13.47 32.42 69.90
N SER A 506 13.39 31.20 69.37
CA SER A 506 13.57 30.91 67.94
C SER A 506 12.35 30.22 67.35
N GLU A 507 11.23 30.19 68.08
CA GLU A 507 9.96 29.59 67.67
C GLU A 507 10.15 28.21 67.07
N ARG A 508 10.90 27.36 67.78
CA ARG A 508 11.34 26.04 67.29
C ARG A 508 11.02 24.96 68.31
N ILE A 509 10.50 23.84 67.82
CA ILE A 509 10.23 22.63 68.60
C ILE A 509 11.03 21.47 67.99
N GLN A 510 11.58 20.63 68.83
CA GLN A 510 12.15 19.34 68.44
C GLN A 510 11.27 18.23 68.99
N ILE A 511 10.93 17.27 68.14
CA ILE A 511 10.16 16.07 68.51
C ILE A 511 10.98 14.80 68.29
N GLU A 512 10.64 13.75 69.02
CA GLU A 512 11.05 12.37 68.76
C GLU A 512 9.83 11.57 68.30
N GLN A 513 9.91 10.92 67.13
CA GLN A 513 8.82 10.08 66.62
C GLN A 513 8.96 8.64 67.14
N SER A 514 7.94 7.82 66.92
CA SER A 514 7.91 6.42 67.37
C SER A 514 9.02 5.54 66.77
N SER A 515 9.63 5.95 65.66
CA SER A 515 10.84 5.34 65.09
C SER A 515 12.10 5.55 65.94
N GLY A 516 12.10 6.59 66.79
CA GLY A 516 13.28 7.13 67.47
C GLY A 516 13.99 8.24 66.69
N ASN A 517 13.51 8.57 65.48
CA ASN A 517 14.05 9.68 64.69
C ASN A 517 13.63 11.01 65.33
N GLN A 518 14.53 11.99 65.31
CA GLN A 518 14.31 13.29 65.94
C GLN A 518 14.31 14.41 64.90
N PHE A 519 13.23 15.18 64.87
CA PHE A 519 13.04 16.23 63.87
C PHE A 519 12.81 17.58 64.52
N THR A 520 13.24 18.64 63.83
CA THR A 520 13.18 20.01 64.31
C THR A 520 12.34 20.84 63.37
N TYR A 521 11.30 21.47 63.90
CA TYR A 521 10.39 22.30 63.12
C TYR A 521 10.28 23.71 63.70
N TYR A 522 9.98 24.65 62.82
CA TYR A 522 9.73 26.04 63.17
C TYR A 522 8.22 26.31 63.12
N LEU A 523 7.74 27.21 63.97
CA LEU A 523 6.35 27.65 63.91
C LEU A 523 6.15 28.65 62.77
N GLU A 524 5.01 28.54 62.07
CA GLU A 524 4.52 29.59 61.15
C GLU A 524 4.08 30.83 61.96
N ASP A 525 4.19 32.03 61.37
CA ASP A 525 3.63 33.24 61.98
C ASP A 525 2.11 33.09 62.20
N GLY A 526 1.69 33.16 63.47
CA GLY A 526 0.29 32.96 63.85
C GLY A 526 -0.14 31.49 63.96
N ALA A 527 0.79 30.56 64.13
CA ALA A 527 0.50 29.17 64.44
C ALA A 527 -0.52 29.01 65.60
N ILE A 528 -1.41 28.02 65.47
CA ILE A 528 -2.46 27.74 66.46
C ILE A 528 -2.00 26.61 67.37
N LEU A 529 -1.77 26.89 68.65
CA LEU A 529 -1.36 25.90 69.63
C LEU A 529 -2.53 25.61 70.58
N ARG A 530 -2.75 24.33 70.89
CA ARG A 530 -3.78 23.88 71.82
C ARG A 530 -3.26 22.84 72.79
N ASP A 531 -3.70 22.92 74.04
CA ASP A 531 -3.54 21.86 75.04
C ASP A 531 -4.54 20.70 74.80
N SER A 532 -4.43 19.67 75.64
CA SER A 532 -5.26 18.47 75.61
C SER A 532 -6.75 18.73 75.92
N ASP A 533 -7.08 19.83 76.60
CA ASP A 533 -8.47 20.29 76.81
C ASP A 533 -9.03 21.06 75.58
N GLY A 534 -8.15 21.37 74.61
CA GLY A 534 -8.46 22.11 73.40
C GLY A 534 -8.44 23.63 73.58
N ASP A 535 -7.94 24.12 74.72
CA ASP A 535 -7.77 25.54 75.01
C ASP A 535 -6.54 26.10 74.26
N SER A 536 -6.62 27.36 73.86
CA SER A 536 -5.52 28.03 73.14
C SER A 536 -4.40 28.38 74.12
N ILE A 537 -3.18 28.01 73.76
CA ILE A 537 -1.97 28.24 74.57
C ILE A 537 -0.92 29.03 73.78
N ASP A 538 0.06 29.60 74.48
CA ASP A 538 1.24 30.21 73.87
C ASP A 538 2.41 29.21 73.85
N LEU A 539 3.43 29.44 73.01
CA LEU A 539 4.61 28.56 72.94
C LEU A 539 5.37 28.47 74.29
N GLU A 540 5.22 29.47 75.16
CA GLU A 540 5.78 29.46 76.53
C GLU A 540 5.13 28.41 77.43
N ASP A 541 3.92 27.95 77.10
CA ASP A 541 3.17 26.94 77.86
C ASP A 541 3.46 25.51 77.38
N VAL A 542 4.13 25.33 76.23
CA VAL A 542 4.48 24.02 75.68
C VAL A 542 5.67 23.43 76.46
N GLU A 543 5.50 22.23 77.00
CA GLU A 543 6.54 21.56 77.80
C GLU A 543 7.16 20.35 77.08
N GLU A 544 8.40 20.02 77.45
CA GLU A 544 9.04 18.76 77.08
C GLU A 544 8.26 17.56 77.67
N GLY A 545 8.16 16.49 76.91
CA GLY A 545 7.42 15.27 77.25
C GLY A 545 5.96 15.26 76.83
N TRP A 546 5.49 16.29 76.12
CA TRP A 546 4.16 16.30 75.53
C TRP A 546 4.12 15.44 74.27
N ASP A 547 3.17 14.51 74.21
CA ASP A 547 2.75 13.88 72.97
C ASP A 547 1.93 14.89 72.16
N VAL A 548 2.30 15.14 70.90
CA VAL A 548 1.67 16.17 70.07
C VAL A 548 1.37 15.68 68.67
N GLU A 549 0.27 16.18 68.09
CA GLU A 549 0.01 16.23 66.65
C GLU A 549 0.46 17.60 66.13
N LEU A 550 1.37 17.63 65.17
CA LEU A 550 1.77 18.82 64.44
C LEU A 550 1.21 18.75 63.01
N ARG A 551 0.64 19.85 62.55
CA ARG A 551 0.29 20.01 61.14
C ARG A 551 1.23 21.03 60.51
N LEU A 552 1.90 20.59 59.46
CA LEU A 552 2.87 21.36 58.73
C LEU A 552 2.22 22.02 57.51
N ARG A 553 2.74 23.20 57.17
CA ARG A 553 2.56 23.82 55.87
C ARG A 553 3.89 24.43 55.45
N ASP A 554 4.34 24.15 54.24
CA ASP A 554 5.65 24.59 53.74
C ASP A 554 6.78 24.24 54.76
N GLY A 555 6.68 23.08 55.42
CA GLY A 555 7.63 22.59 56.44
C GLY A 555 7.57 23.30 57.80
N GLN A 556 6.60 24.19 58.01
CA GLN A 556 6.42 24.95 59.26
C GLN A 556 5.16 24.51 60.03
N ILE A 557 5.23 24.47 61.35
CA ILE A 557 4.09 24.16 62.22
C ILE A 557 3.08 25.31 62.15
N TYR A 558 1.97 25.11 61.46
CA TYR A 558 0.84 26.05 61.51
C TYR A 558 -0.17 25.68 62.60
N ARG A 559 -0.13 24.42 63.08
CA ARG A 559 -0.95 23.96 64.19
C ARG A 559 -0.23 22.90 65.02
N LEU A 560 -0.31 23.05 66.35
CA LEU A 560 0.11 22.06 67.34
C LEU A 560 -1.09 21.72 68.24
N THR A 561 -1.26 20.45 68.56
CA THR A 561 -2.26 19.99 69.54
C THR A 561 -1.64 18.92 70.44
N GLU A 562 -1.67 19.12 71.76
CA GLU A 562 -1.32 18.10 72.76
C GLU A 562 -2.36 16.97 72.72
N LEU A 563 -1.90 15.71 72.72
CA LEU A 563 -2.72 14.50 72.53
C LEU A 563 -3.25 13.88 73.83
#